data_AF-A0A1F9WGU8-F1
#
_entry.id   AF-A0A1F9WGU8-F1
#
_cell.length_a   1.000
_cell.length_b   1.000
_cell.length_c   1.000
_cell.angle_alpha   90.00
_cell.angle_beta   90.00
_cell.angle_gamma   90.00
#
_symmetry.space_group_name_H-M   'P 1'
#
loop_
_entity.id
_entity.type
_entity.pdbx_description
1 polymer ?
#
loop_
_entity_poly.entity_id
_entity_poly.type
_entity_poly.pdbx_seq_one_letter_code
_entity_poly.pdbx_strand_id
1 'polypeptide(L)'
;MGGKMLYEAFKIKEEEECGGDKTCPFDTGTLTVLAIATSIDALAVGLTFSFLQVSIIAPVLTIGAVTFLMSVAGVKLGSTGGHFFEHKMEAAGGLILIFIGLKILLEHLGFF
;
A
#
# COMPACT_ATOMS: atom_id res chain seq x y z
N MET A 1 -3.03 -5.60 5.48
CA MET A 1 -2.43 -4.26 5.27
C MET A 1 -3.44 -3.15 5.49
N GLY A 2 -4.49 -3.01 4.67
CA GLY A 2 -5.44 -1.88 4.78
C GLY A 2 -6.07 -1.68 6.16
N GLY A 3 -6.49 -2.75 6.84
CA GLY A 3 -7.03 -2.67 8.21
C GLY A 3 -6.01 -2.25 9.27
N LYS A 4 -4.73 -2.61 9.11
CA LYS A 4 -3.64 -2.19 10.00
C LYS A 4 -3.33 -0.70 9.81
N MET A 5 -3.26 -0.24 8.57
CA MET A 5 -3.08 1.19 8.24
C MET A 5 -4.24 2.05 8.74
N LEU A 6 -5.48 1.56 8.63
CA LEU A 6 -6.63 2.29 9.15
C LEU A 6 -6.64 2.32 10.69
N TYR A 7 -6.29 1.20 11.33
CA TYR A 7 -6.14 1.12 12.79
C TYR A 7 -5.02 2.03 13.30
N GLU A 8 -3.85 2.04 12.67
CA GLU A 8 -2.73 2.92 12.98
C GLU A 8 -3.13 4.40 12.79
N ALA A 9 -3.79 4.74 11.69
CA ALA A 9 -4.29 6.10 11.48
C ALA A 9 -5.33 6.53 12.53
N PHE A 10 -6.22 5.66 13.02
CA PHE A 10 -7.17 6.04 14.07
C PHE A 10 -6.55 6.09 15.47
N LYS A 11 -5.55 5.24 15.76
CA LYS A 11 -4.87 5.18 17.07
C LYS A 11 -3.93 6.38 17.30
N ILE A 12 -3.31 6.92 16.26
CA ILE A 12 -2.44 8.12 16.33
C ILE A 12 -3.25 9.38 16.73
N LYS A 13 -4.58 9.37 16.61
CA LYS A 13 -5.44 10.52 16.92
C LYS A 13 -5.59 10.83 18.43
N GLU A 14 -5.11 9.96 19.33
CA GLU A 14 -5.17 10.16 20.79
C GLU A 14 -3.85 10.65 21.44
N GLU A 15 -2.72 10.65 20.73
CA GLU A 15 -1.42 11.08 21.29
C GLU A 15 -0.78 12.20 20.44
N GLU A 16 -1.17 13.45 20.73
CA GLU A 16 -0.27 14.59 20.53
C GLU A 16 0.82 14.54 21.60
N GLU A 17 1.88 13.76 21.40
CA GLU A 17 3.24 14.03 21.89
C GLU A 17 4.19 12.90 21.47
N CYS A 18 5.35 13.24 20.92
CA CYS A 18 6.45 12.31 20.70
C CYS A 18 7.03 11.87 22.07
N GLY A 19 6.37 10.94 22.76
CA GLY A 19 6.82 10.42 24.05
C GLY A 19 6.29 9.01 24.31
N GLY A 20 7.16 8.00 24.20
CA GLY A 20 6.87 6.61 24.57
C GLY A 20 6.35 5.76 23.39
N ASP A 21 6.96 4.58 23.19
CA ASP A 21 6.50 3.50 22.30
C ASP A 21 6.17 3.87 20.83
N LYS A 22 7.19 4.34 20.10
CA LYS A 22 7.12 4.45 18.65
C LYS A 22 7.11 3.06 17.99
N THR A 23 6.00 2.67 17.37
CA THR A 23 6.07 1.87 16.14
C THR A 23 6.68 2.74 15.07
N CYS A 24 8.02 2.77 15.02
CA CYS A 24 8.73 3.45 13.95
C CYS A 24 8.22 2.91 12.59
N PRO A 25 8.05 3.74 11.55
CA PRO A 25 7.74 3.26 10.20
C PRO A 25 8.80 2.27 9.67
N PHE A 26 9.98 2.27 10.29
CA PHE A 26 11.09 1.32 10.05
C PHE A 26 11.18 0.17 11.05
N ASP A 27 10.15 -0.08 11.85
CA ASP A 27 10.12 -1.23 12.74
C ASP A 27 10.22 -2.52 11.92
N THR A 28 11.16 -3.39 12.29
CA THR A 28 11.47 -4.62 11.56
C THR A 28 10.24 -5.52 11.42
N GLY A 29 9.36 -5.55 12.43
CA GLY A 29 8.11 -6.30 12.38
C GLY A 29 7.17 -5.78 11.30
N THR A 30 6.95 -4.46 11.26
CA THR A 30 6.10 -3.83 10.25
C THR A 30 6.66 -3.99 8.83
N LEU A 31 7.96 -3.77 8.63
CA LEU A 31 8.62 -3.96 7.34
C LEU A 31 8.55 -5.41 6.85
N THR A 32 8.69 -6.39 7.75
CA THR A 32 8.60 -7.82 7.39
C THR A 32 7.20 -8.18 6.91
N VAL A 33 6.16 -7.74 7.63
CA VAL A 33 4.77 -8.01 7.22
C VAL A 33 4.47 -7.29 5.89
N LEU A 34 4.96 -6.05 5.71
CA LEU A 34 4.81 -5.30 4.45
C LEU A 34 5.46 -6.04 3.29
N ALA A 35 6.71 -6.48 3.45
CA ALA A 35 7.45 -7.23 2.44
C ALA A 35 6.72 -8.53 2.04
N ILE A 36 6.20 -9.28 3.01
CA ILE A 36 5.41 -10.50 2.74
C ILE A 36 4.14 -10.15 1.95
N ALA A 37 3.39 -9.14 2.38
CA ALA A 37 2.14 -8.75 1.70
C ALA A 37 2.40 -8.28 0.26
N THR A 38 3.41 -7.44 0.04
CA THR A 38 3.80 -6.95 -1.29
C THR A 38 4.32 -8.09 -2.17
N SER A 39 5.03 -9.07 -1.60
CA SER A 39 5.51 -10.24 -2.37
C SER A 39 4.37 -11.12 -2.88
N ILE A 40 3.31 -11.33 -2.08
CA ILE A 40 2.13 -12.10 -2.50
C ILE A 40 1.39 -11.38 -3.63
N ASP A 41 1.25 -10.06 -3.52
CA ASP A 41 0.62 -9.22 -4.55
C ASP A 41 1.39 -9.27 -5.88
N ALA A 42 2.72 -9.12 -5.84
CA ALA A 42 3.58 -9.22 -7.02
C ALA A 42 3.52 -10.62 -7.67
N LEU A 43 3.42 -11.68 -6.87
CA LEU A 43 3.28 -13.06 -7.34
C LEU A 43 1.93 -13.29 -8.04
N ALA A 44 0.83 -12.76 -7.50
CA ALA A 44 -0.49 -12.86 -8.11
C ALA A 44 -0.50 -12.23 -9.51
N VAL A 45 0.01 -11.01 -9.64
CA VAL A 45 0.14 -10.30 -10.94
C VAL A 45 1.04 -11.08 -11.91
N GLY A 46 2.16 -11.62 -11.43
CA GLY A 46 3.09 -12.43 -12.24
C GLY A 46 2.43 -13.69 -12.80
N LEU A 47 1.66 -14.43 -11.98
CA LEU A 47 0.92 -15.60 -12.43
C LEU A 47 -0.17 -15.22 -13.43
N THR A 48 -0.92 -14.14 -13.20
CA THR A 48 -1.96 -13.66 -14.13
C THR A 48 -1.38 -13.36 -15.51
N PHE A 49 -0.22 -12.69 -15.62
CA PHE A 49 0.42 -12.45 -16.91
C PHE A 49 0.94 -13.72 -17.58
N SER A 50 1.43 -14.69 -16.81
CA SER A 50 1.84 -15.99 -17.35
C SER A 50 0.67 -16.76 -17.96
N PHE A 51 -0.53 -16.64 -17.38
CA PHE A 51 -1.75 -17.27 -17.92
C PHE A 51 -2.29 -16.55 -19.16
N LEU A 52 -2.08 -15.24 -19.29
CA LEU A 52 -2.56 -14.46 -20.44
C LEU A 52 -1.74 -14.66 -21.73
N GLN A 53 -0.66 -15.46 -21.71
CA GLN A 53 0.23 -15.74 -22.87
C GLN A 53 0.70 -14.49 -23.65
N VAL A 54 0.71 -13.32 -23.01
CA VAL A 54 1.19 -12.07 -23.60
C VAL A 54 2.69 -11.94 -23.30
N SER A 55 3.43 -11.28 -24.20
CA SER A 55 4.82 -10.90 -23.94
C SER A 55 4.94 -10.17 -22.59
N ILE A 56 5.63 -10.79 -21.62
CA ILE A 56 5.84 -10.24 -20.27
C ILE A 56 6.73 -8.98 -20.29
N ILE A 57 7.54 -8.82 -21.34
CA ILE A 57 8.51 -7.73 -21.47
C ILE A 57 7.82 -6.37 -21.52
N ALA A 58 6.71 -6.25 -22.26
CA ALA A 58 6.02 -4.96 -22.43
C ALA A 58 5.33 -4.48 -21.13
N PRO A 59 4.55 -5.32 -20.43
CA PRO A 59 3.96 -4.99 -19.13
C PRO A 59 5.03 -4.64 -18.08
N VAL A 60 6.11 -5.42 -17.99
CA VAL A 60 7.18 -5.20 -17.00
C VAL A 60 7.87 -3.85 -17.23
N LEU A 61 8.21 -3.50 -18.48
CA LEU A 61 8.79 -2.19 -18.79
C LEU A 61 7.84 -1.04 -18.44
N THR A 62 6.55 -1.20 -18.72
CA THR A 62 5.54 -0.17 -18.45
C THR A 62 5.33 0.04 -16.95
N ILE A 63 5.15 -1.05 -16.19
CA ILE A 63 5.00 -1.01 -14.72
C ILE A 63 6.25 -0.43 -14.08
N GLY A 64 7.44 -0.86 -14.53
CA GLY A 64 8.71 -0.34 -14.04
C GLY A 64 8.85 1.17 -14.29
N ALA A 65 8.55 1.64 -15.49
CA ALA A 65 8.64 3.06 -15.84
C ALA A 65 7.65 3.92 -15.04
N VAL A 66 6.39 3.49 -14.94
CA VAL A 66 5.36 4.22 -14.18
C VAL A 66 5.69 4.23 -12.68
N THR A 67 6.08 3.09 -12.12
CA THR A 67 6.47 2.97 -10.70
C THR A 67 7.67 3.86 -10.40
N PHE A 68 8.69 3.87 -11.27
CA PHE A 68 9.86 4.71 -11.09
C PHE A 68 9.50 6.21 -11.09
N LEU A 69 8.69 6.65 -12.07
CA LEU A 69 8.22 8.03 -12.14
C LEU A 69 7.38 8.42 -10.90
N MET A 70 6.46 7.54 -10.49
CA MET A 70 5.66 7.76 -9.28
C MET A 70 6.52 7.80 -8.02
N SER A 71 7.52 6.92 -7.87
CA SER A 71 8.42 6.92 -6.71
C SER A 71 9.23 8.21 -6.64
N VAL A 72 9.79 8.69 -7.76
CA VAL A 72 10.54 9.96 -7.80
C VAL A 72 9.63 11.15 -7.46
N ALA A 73 8.42 11.19 -8.03
CA ALA A 73 7.44 12.24 -7.71
C ALA A 73 7.00 12.17 -6.24
N GLY A 74 6.71 10.98 -5.74
CA GLY A 74 6.28 10.72 -4.37
C GLY A 74 7.34 11.11 -3.34
N VAL A 75 8.61 10.81 -3.59
CA VAL A 75 9.72 11.24 -2.71
C VAL A 75 9.85 12.76 -2.67
N LYS A 76 9.75 13.45 -3.81
CA LYS A 76 9.79 14.92 -3.86
C LYS A 76 8.62 15.56 -3.12
N LEU A 77 7.40 15.04 -3.34
CA LEU A 77 6.18 15.54 -2.68
C LEU A 77 6.18 15.23 -1.18
N GLY A 78 6.58 14.02 -0.79
CA GLY A 78 6.69 13.59 0.60
C GLY A 78 7.73 14.37 1.39
N SER A 79 8.86 14.71 0.77
CA SER A 79 9.91 15.54 1.39
C SER A 79 9.45 16.96 1.73
N THR A 80 8.47 17.53 1.02
CA THR A 80 8.06 18.94 1.19
C THR A 80 6.81 19.09 2.07
N GLY A 81 5.91 18.09 2.07
CA GLY A 81 4.63 18.13 2.80
C GLY A 81 4.46 17.11 3.93
N GLY A 82 5.50 16.35 4.27
CA GLY A 82 5.41 15.11 5.05
C GLY A 82 4.70 15.21 6.40
N HIS A 83 4.96 16.24 7.20
CA HIS A 83 4.53 16.23 8.60
C HIS A 83 3.02 16.38 8.83
N PHE A 84 2.28 17.03 7.93
CA PHE A 84 0.82 17.21 8.09
C PHE A 84 0.00 16.20 7.29
N PHE A 85 0.58 15.63 6.23
CA PHE A 85 -0.11 14.72 5.32
C PHE A 85 -0.01 13.25 5.72
N GLU A 86 0.94 12.87 6.58
CA GLU A 86 1.23 11.47 6.95
C GLU A 86 -0.03 10.72 7.42
N HIS A 87 -0.71 11.23 8.46
CA HIS A 87 -1.93 10.64 8.99
C HIS A 87 -3.08 10.60 7.96
N LYS A 88 -3.24 11.66 7.16
CA LYS A 88 -4.37 11.75 6.23
C LYS A 88 -4.19 10.80 5.04
N MET A 89 -2.94 10.62 4.60
CA MET A 89 -2.59 9.71 3.51
C MET A 89 -2.62 8.25 3.96
N GLU A 90 -2.21 7.94 5.18
CA GLU A 90 -2.29 6.58 5.74
C GLU A 90 -3.75 6.12 5.90
N ALA A 91 -4.61 6.97 6.48
CA ALA A 91 -6.05 6.71 6.58
C ALA A 91 -6.70 6.51 5.19
N ALA A 92 -6.39 7.37 4.23
CA ALA A 92 -6.92 7.30 2.88
C ALA A 92 -6.47 6.00 2.18
N GLY A 93 -5.20 5.63 2.29
CA GLY A 93 -4.67 4.39 1.73
C GLY A 93 -5.31 3.15 2.35
N GLY A 94 -5.45 3.11 3.67
CA GLY A 94 -6.13 2.03 4.39
C GLY A 94 -7.58 1.87 3.95
N LEU A 95 -8.31 2.98 3.82
CA LEU A 95 -9.71 2.99 3.39
C LEU A 95 -9.87 2.49 1.95
N ILE A 96 -9.05 2.98 1.02
CA ILE A 96 -9.07 2.53 -0.39
C ILE A 96 -8.81 1.03 -0.49
N LEU A 97 -7.84 0.49 0.25
CA LEU A 97 -7.52 -0.93 0.25
C LEU A 97 -8.68 -1.80 0.79
N ILE A 98 -9.37 -1.33 1.83
CA ILE A 98 -10.55 -2.03 2.37
C ILE A 98 -11.67 -2.05 1.32
N PHE A 99 -11.92 -0.92 0.64
CA PHE A 99 -12.93 -0.86 -0.42
C PHE A 99 -12.61 -1.77 -1.60
N ILE A 100 -11.35 -1.81 -2.07
CA ILE A 100 -10.94 -2.70 -3.16
C ILE A 100 -11.14 -4.17 -2.77
N GLY A 101 -10.71 -4.56 -1.56
CA GLY A 101 -10.88 -5.92 -1.07
C GLY A 101 -12.35 -6.33 -0.92
N LEU A 102 -13.19 -5.43 -0.39
CA LEU A 102 -14.62 -5.67 -0.23
C LEU A 102 -15.33 -5.77 -1.58
N LYS A 103 -14.94 -4.92 -2.54
CA LYS A 103 -15.48 -4.96 -3.90
C LYS A 103 -15.20 -6.31 -4.56
N ILE A 104 -13.96 -6.77 -4.52
CA ILE A 104 -13.56 -8.07 -5.11
C ILE A 104 -14.31 -9.23 -4.42
N LEU A 105 -14.44 -9.18 -3.09
CA LEU A 105 -15.15 -10.21 -2.33
C LEU A 105 -16.63 -10.30 -2.74
N LEU A 106 -17.31 -9.17 -2.85
CA LEU A 106 -18.73 -9.12 -3.24
C LEU A 106 -18.95 -9.55 -4.70
N GLU A 107 -18.03 -9.17 -5.60
CA GLU A 107 -18.04 -9.55 -7.01
C GLU A 107 -17.83 -11.08 -7.16
N HIS A 108 -17.02 -11.71 -6.31
CA HIS A 108 -16.87 -13.16 -6.29
C HIS A 108 -17.99 -13.91 -5.57
N LEU A 109 -18.69 -13.29 -4.62
CA LEU A 109 -19.84 -13.90 -3.93
C LEU A 109 -21.16 -13.83 -4.72
N GLY A 110 -21.16 -13.22 -5.91
CA GLY A 110 -22.33 -13.18 -6.80
C GLY A 110 -23.43 -12.21 -6.36
N PHE A 111 -23.09 -11.22 -5.51
CA PHE A 111 -24.00 -10.13 -5.16
C PHE A 111 -24.04 -9.00 -6.23
N PHE A 112 -23.10 -9.02 -7.19
CA PHE A 112 -22.99 -8.10 -8.33
C PHE A 112 -22.46 -8.88 -9.54
#